data_AF-A0A7Y2WBH3-F1
#
_entry.id   AF-A0A7Y2WBH3-F1
#
_cell.length_a   1.000
_cell.length_b   1.000
_cell.length_c   1.000
_cell.angle_alpha   90.00
_cell.angle_beta   90.00
_cell.angle_gamma   90.00
#
_symmetry.space_group_name_H-M   'P 1'
#
loop_
_entity.id
_entity.type
_entity.pdbx_description
1 polymer ?
#
loop_
_entity_poly.entity_id
_entity_poly.type
_entity_poly.pdbx_seq_one_letter_code
_entity_poly.pdbx_strand_id
1 'polypeptide(L)'
;MTGFGTPGVSGSNDPQYHLFLQGILSSHQILKEILSQKDLSIEEKDVIESLEKQINSIEELNKEIIFDPKTPTFFKHLTSKFLQVIYKVEHFKGDSRLDPLLELEDILTKILKYLEDLKEQQIVKTIRIRNKELMSSLEENNNLTNEYLTKSKVLVDDLRNTTLKEIYDDEYRSHNRIAFIYELVFYCLIFFMLFYFMGIIELFPNMKVQHGIDFYIQRISILVLSTTLAAFLLKRSFANRKIAMEAFKTAKELVALPRFIEPLPQETQDKIRFDLAYKYFGNNIEVSKHNDESNLMAESIKANTEFLKAMKEIK
;
A
#
# COMPACT_ATOMS: atom_id res chain seq x y z
N MET A 1 -3.40 -4.01 -26.67
CA MET A 1 -3.89 -4.24 -28.06
C MET A 1 -4.42 -5.66 -28.14
N THR A 2 -5.69 -5.86 -27.80
CA THR A 2 -6.46 -7.07 -28.10
C THR A 2 -7.89 -6.59 -28.35
N GLY A 3 -8.44 -6.97 -29.50
CA GLY A 3 -9.57 -6.31 -30.13
C GLY A 3 -10.86 -6.41 -29.33
N PHE A 4 -11.52 -5.25 -29.14
CA PHE A 4 -12.94 -5.19 -28.82
C PHE A 4 -13.72 -5.71 -30.04
N GLY A 5 -14.23 -6.93 -29.92
CA GLY A 5 -15.20 -7.47 -30.85
C GLY A 5 -16.43 -6.57 -30.87
N THR A 6 -16.74 -6.02 -32.03
CA THR A 6 -18.02 -5.38 -32.31
C THR A 6 -19.14 -6.37 -31.97
N PRO A 7 -20.12 -6.00 -31.11
CA PRO A 7 -21.24 -6.88 -30.83
C PRO A 7 -22.03 -7.09 -32.13
N GLY A 8 -21.98 -8.33 -32.64
CA GLY A 8 -22.73 -8.76 -33.81
C GLY A 8 -24.21 -8.48 -33.63
N VAL A 9 -24.75 -7.78 -34.62
CA VAL A 9 -26.15 -7.41 -34.78
C VAL A 9 -26.99 -8.69 -34.90
N SER A 10 -27.72 -9.03 -33.84
CA SER A 10 -28.63 -10.18 -33.76
C SER A 10 -30.09 -9.72 -33.55
N GLY A 11 -30.46 -8.54 -34.05
CA GLY A 11 -31.82 -8.01 -33.90
C GLY A 11 -32.83 -8.57 -34.92
N SER A 12 -32.39 -8.99 -36.10
CA SER A 12 -33.29 -9.40 -37.18
C SER A 12 -33.86 -10.81 -37.03
N ASN A 13 -33.26 -11.65 -36.18
CA ASN A 13 -33.63 -13.06 -36.02
C ASN A 13 -34.34 -13.33 -34.67
N ASP A 14 -34.67 -12.28 -33.91
CA ASP A 14 -35.42 -12.45 -32.67
C ASP A 14 -36.87 -12.84 -33.03
N PRO A 15 -37.35 -14.04 -32.65
CA PRO A 15 -38.71 -14.47 -32.93
C PRO A 15 -39.77 -13.51 -32.37
N GLN A 16 -39.42 -12.72 -31.36
CA GLN A 16 -40.33 -11.74 -30.78
C GLN A 16 -40.39 -10.42 -31.58
N TYR A 17 -39.32 -10.06 -32.31
CA TYR A 17 -39.33 -8.93 -33.25
C TYR A 17 -40.20 -9.25 -34.48
N HIS A 18 -40.20 -10.50 -34.92
CA HIS A 18 -41.12 -10.98 -35.95
C HIS A 18 -42.59 -10.89 -35.52
N LEU A 19 -42.90 -11.23 -34.27
CA LEU A 19 -44.25 -11.07 -33.70
C LEU A 19 -44.69 -9.60 -33.64
N PHE A 20 -43.77 -8.69 -33.32
CA PHE A 20 -44.03 -7.24 -33.33
C PHE A 20 -44.37 -6.71 -34.73
N LEU A 21 -43.54 -7.05 -35.74
CA LEU A 21 -43.79 -6.68 -37.14
C LEU A 21 -45.09 -7.28 -37.68
N GLN A 22 -45.36 -8.54 -37.34
CA GLN A 22 -46.60 -9.22 -37.71
C GLN A 22 -47.82 -8.53 -37.08
N GLY A 23 -47.71 -8.10 -35.82
CA GLY A 23 -48.75 -7.34 -35.14
C GLY A 23 -49.06 -6.00 -35.82
N ILE A 24 -48.04 -5.23 -36.22
CA ILE A 24 -48.22 -3.97 -36.97
C ILE A 24 -48.90 -4.21 -38.32
N LEU A 25 -48.49 -5.26 -39.03
CA LEU A 25 -49.10 -5.66 -40.31
C LEU A 25 -50.57 -6.05 -40.14
N SER A 26 -50.88 -6.85 -39.12
CA SER A 26 -52.27 -7.22 -38.77
C SER A 26 -53.11 -5.99 -38.43
N SER A 27 -52.57 -5.03 -37.68
CA SER A 27 -53.25 -3.76 -37.37
C SER A 27 -53.59 -2.95 -38.62
N HIS A 28 -52.68 -2.90 -39.60
CA HIS A 28 -52.92 -2.23 -40.88
C HIS A 28 -54.01 -2.93 -41.71
N GLN A 29 -54.03 -4.26 -41.69
CA GLN A 29 -55.02 -5.04 -42.43
C GLN A 29 -56.42 -4.84 -41.87
N ILE A 30 -56.56 -4.82 -40.53
CA ILE A 30 -57.82 -4.55 -39.84
C ILE A 30 -58.34 -3.14 -40.15
N LEU A 31 -57.49 -2.11 -40.10
CA LEU A 31 -57.90 -0.73 -40.42
C LEU A 31 -58.39 -0.58 -41.86
N LYS A 32 -57.72 -1.23 -42.82
CA LYS A 32 -58.15 -1.23 -44.24
C LYS A 32 -59.47 -1.95 -44.45
N GLU A 33 -59.70 -3.03 -43.71
CA GLU A 33 -60.96 -3.77 -43.74
C GLU A 33 -62.12 -2.91 -43.22
N ILE A 34 -61.93 -2.18 -42.12
CA ILE A 34 -62.94 -1.26 -41.58
C ILE A 34 -63.20 -0.11 -42.58
N LEU A 35 -62.17 0.54 -43.12
CA LEU A 35 -62.32 1.63 -44.11
C LEU A 35 -63.10 1.23 -45.37
N SER A 36 -63.10 -0.06 -45.72
CA SER A 36 -63.80 -0.59 -46.89
C SER A 36 -65.32 -0.76 -46.68
N GLN A 37 -65.80 -0.65 -45.43
CA GLN A 37 -67.23 -0.76 -45.12
C GLN A 37 -68.01 0.49 -45.57
N LYS A 38 -69.16 0.27 -46.21
CA LYS A 38 -69.90 1.32 -46.93
C LYS A 38 -70.71 2.27 -46.04
N ASP A 39 -70.92 1.92 -44.77
CA ASP A 39 -71.89 2.57 -43.87
C ASP A 39 -71.27 3.39 -42.72
N LEU A 40 -69.98 3.74 -42.82
CA LEU A 40 -69.28 4.55 -41.82
C LEU A 40 -69.69 6.03 -41.89
N SER A 41 -69.94 6.61 -40.71
CA SER A 41 -70.14 8.04 -40.50
C SER A 41 -68.86 8.83 -40.85
N ILE A 42 -69.02 10.12 -41.16
CA ILE A 42 -67.89 11.02 -41.46
C ILE A 42 -66.94 11.10 -40.25
N GLU A 43 -67.47 11.12 -39.03
CA GLU A 43 -66.68 11.17 -37.80
C GLU A 43 -65.88 9.87 -37.58
N GLU A 44 -66.46 8.72 -37.94
CA GLU A 44 -65.78 7.43 -37.80
C GLU A 44 -64.62 7.29 -38.80
N LYS A 45 -64.80 7.78 -40.03
CA LYS A 45 -63.74 7.81 -41.05
C LYS A 45 -62.57 8.70 -40.64
N ASP A 46 -62.85 9.89 -40.13
CA ASP A 46 -61.80 10.81 -39.65
C ASP A 46 -60.98 10.17 -38.51
N VAL A 47 -61.63 9.41 -37.63
CA VAL A 47 -60.93 8.72 -36.54
C VAL A 47 -60.10 7.55 -37.05
N ILE A 48 -60.63 6.74 -37.97
CA ILE A 48 -59.87 5.63 -38.56
C ILE A 48 -58.67 6.14 -39.38
N GLU A 49 -58.83 7.24 -40.11
CA GLU A 49 -57.72 7.88 -40.85
C GLU A 49 -56.67 8.48 -39.90
N SER A 50 -57.13 9.04 -38.76
CA SER A 50 -56.22 9.44 -37.68
C SER A 50 -55.46 8.26 -37.06
N LEU A 51 -56.08 7.08 -36.95
CA LEU A 51 -55.45 5.88 -36.41
C LEU A 51 -54.41 5.33 -37.40
N GLU A 52 -54.75 5.25 -38.70
CA GLU A 52 -53.82 4.81 -39.75
C GLU A 52 -52.57 5.71 -39.81
N LYS A 53 -52.74 7.03 -39.69
CA LYS A 53 -51.61 7.98 -39.61
C LYS A 53 -50.72 7.73 -38.38
N GLN A 54 -51.31 7.39 -37.24
CA GLN A 54 -50.57 7.08 -36.01
C GLN A 54 -49.83 5.74 -36.11
N ILE A 55 -50.43 4.72 -36.72
CA ILE A 55 -49.77 3.41 -36.96
C ILE A 55 -48.64 3.56 -37.98
N ASN A 56 -48.81 4.32 -39.06
CA ASN A 56 -47.74 4.63 -40.00
C ASN A 56 -46.57 5.37 -39.34
N SER A 57 -46.87 6.31 -38.44
CA SER A 57 -45.84 7.00 -37.66
C SER A 57 -45.07 6.07 -36.70
N ILE A 58 -45.71 4.98 -36.25
CA ILE A 58 -45.07 3.93 -35.43
C ILE A 58 -44.18 3.05 -36.31
N GLU A 59 -44.60 2.74 -37.54
CA GLU A 59 -43.81 1.97 -38.49
C GLU A 59 -42.58 2.76 -39.00
N GLU A 60 -42.73 4.06 -39.27
CA GLU A 60 -41.59 4.92 -39.62
C GLU A 60 -40.59 5.03 -38.47
N LEU A 61 -41.08 5.25 -37.24
CA LEU A 61 -40.24 5.16 -36.06
C LEU A 61 -39.54 3.81 -36.00
N ASN A 62 -40.25 2.70 -36.27
CA ASN A 62 -39.67 1.36 -36.29
C ASN A 62 -38.46 1.24 -37.25
N LYS A 63 -38.58 1.80 -38.46
CA LYS A 63 -37.55 1.77 -39.51
C LYS A 63 -36.29 2.56 -39.13
N GLU A 64 -36.43 3.64 -38.37
CA GLU A 64 -35.28 4.45 -37.92
C GLU A 64 -34.44 3.77 -36.83
N ILE A 65 -34.99 2.80 -36.08
CA ILE A 65 -34.34 2.20 -34.90
C ILE A 65 -33.36 1.07 -35.23
N ILE A 66 -33.22 0.69 -36.50
CA ILE A 66 -32.21 -0.32 -36.89
C ILE A 66 -30.78 0.15 -36.49
N PHE A 67 -30.57 1.43 -36.16
CA PHE A 67 -29.29 1.96 -35.70
C PHE A 67 -29.44 2.96 -34.54
N ASP A 68 -29.12 2.53 -33.30
CA ASP A 68 -28.50 3.31 -32.19
C ASP A 68 -29.19 3.12 -30.80
N PRO A 69 -28.47 2.72 -29.73
CA PRO A 69 -29.03 2.28 -28.46
C PRO A 69 -29.30 3.43 -27.48
N LYS A 70 -29.96 4.51 -27.91
CA LYS A 70 -30.54 5.52 -27.01
C LYS A 70 -31.94 5.10 -26.56
N THR A 71 -31.96 3.94 -25.91
CA THR A 71 -33.11 3.08 -25.64
C THR A 71 -34.19 3.64 -24.69
N PRO A 72 -33.93 4.44 -23.63
CA PRO A 72 -34.99 4.76 -22.66
C PRO A 72 -36.03 5.76 -23.21
N THR A 73 -35.56 6.78 -23.92
CA THR A 73 -36.39 7.83 -24.53
C THR A 73 -37.22 7.30 -25.69
N PHE A 74 -36.65 6.34 -26.44
CA PHE A 74 -37.34 5.69 -27.53
C PHE A 74 -38.52 4.85 -27.03
N PHE A 75 -38.29 3.90 -26.11
CA PHE A 75 -39.37 3.08 -25.55
C PHE A 75 -40.45 3.99 -24.97
N LYS A 76 -40.08 5.03 -24.21
CA LYS A 76 -41.04 6.00 -23.65
C LYS A 76 -41.91 6.66 -24.73
N HIS A 77 -41.34 7.08 -25.86
CA HIS A 77 -42.08 7.71 -26.94
C HIS A 77 -43.00 6.72 -27.65
N LEU A 78 -42.50 5.51 -27.92
CA LEU A 78 -43.25 4.45 -28.58
C LEU A 78 -44.44 3.98 -27.73
N THR A 79 -44.22 3.66 -26.45
CA THR A 79 -45.30 3.27 -25.52
C THR A 79 -46.36 4.36 -25.41
N SER A 80 -45.96 5.64 -25.41
CA SER A 80 -46.91 6.77 -25.38
C SER A 80 -47.80 6.86 -26.62
N LYS A 81 -47.27 6.53 -27.81
CA LYS A 81 -48.06 6.50 -29.05
C LYS A 81 -49.04 5.32 -29.06
N PHE A 82 -48.60 4.13 -28.65
CA PHE A 82 -49.49 2.96 -28.53
C PHE A 82 -50.64 3.21 -27.55
N LEU A 83 -50.36 3.82 -26.38
CA LEU A 83 -51.39 4.20 -25.41
C LEU A 83 -52.42 5.18 -25.97
N GLN A 84 -52.01 6.16 -26.79
CA GLN A 84 -52.93 7.08 -27.44
C GLN A 84 -53.85 6.39 -28.44
N VAL A 85 -53.32 5.41 -29.19
CA VAL A 85 -54.11 4.61 -30.15
C VAL A 85 -55.10 3.73 -29.40
N ILE A 86 -54.67 3.04 -28.34
CA ILE A 86 -55.54 2.20 -27.49
C ILE A 86 -56.67 3.03 -26.87
N TYR A 87 -56.36 4.20 -26.30
CA TYR A 87 -57.39 5.07 -25.69
C TYR A 87 -58.44 5.55 -26.69
N LYS A 88 -58.03 5.84 -27.94
CA LYS A 88 -58.97 6.21 -29.01
C LYS A 88 -59.86 5.03 -29.40
N VAL A 89 -59.29 3.83 -29.50
CA VAL A 89 -60.02 2.60 -29.82
C VAL A 89 -61.04 2.24 -28.73
N GLU A 90 -60.68 2.43 -27.46
CA GLU A 90 -61.56 2.17 -26.31
C GLU A 90 -62.82 3.05 -26.29
N HIS A 91 -62.79 4.23 -26.93
CA HIS A 91 -63.95 5.11 -27.04
C HIS A 91 -65.08 4.53 -27.91
N PHE A 92 -64.77 3.55 -28.76
CA PHE A 92 -65.73 2.88 -29.65
C PHE A 92 -66.30 1.57 -29.07
N LYS A 93 -65.98 1.27 -27.81
CA LYS A 93 -66.40 0.05 -27.12
C LYS A 93 -67.91 0.08 -26.87
N GLY A 94 -68.65 -0.75 -27.60
CA GLY A 94 -70.12 -0.84 -27.49
C GLY A 94 -70.86 -0.77 -28.82
N ASP A 95 -70.19 -0.41 -29.92
CA ASP A 95 -70.75 -0.53 -31.27
C ASP A 95 -70.33 -1.87 -31.90
N SER A 96 -71.29 -2.76 -32.12
CA SER A 96 -71.07 -4.08 -32.73
C SER A 96 -70.61 -4.02 -34.19
N ARG A 97 -70.72 -2.85 -34.84
CA ARG A 97 -70.14 -2.64 -36.18
C ARG A 97 -68.62 -2.51 -36.16
N LEU A 98 -68.06 -2.25 -34.98
CA LEU A 98 -66.66 -1.95 -34.75
C LEU A 98 -65.94 -3.07 -33.97
N ASP A 99 -66.49 -4.29 -33.93
CA ASP A 99 -65.85 -5.48 -33.36
C ASP A 99 -64.38 -5.70 -33.83
N PRO A 100 -63.98 -5.39 -35.09
CA PRO A 100 -62.58 -5.48 -35.51
C PRO A 100 -61.64 -4.50 -34.75
N LEU A 101 -62.15 -3.40 -34.20
CA LEU A 101 -61.37 -2.50 -33.35
C LEU A 101 -61.03 -3.12 -31.99
N LEU A 102 -61.84 -4.06 -31.48
CA LEU A 102 -61.50 -4.82 -30.27
C LEU A 102 -60.35 -5.80 -30.51
N GLU A 103 -60.27 -6.41 -31.70
CA GLU A 103 -59.12 -7.23 -32.08
C GLU A 103 -57.84 -6.38 -32.20
N LEU A 104 -57.98 -5.15 -32.69
CA LEU A 104 -56.90 -4.17 -32.73
C LEU A 104 -56.42 -3.79 -31.31
N GLU A 105 -57.33 -3.57 -30.36
CA GLU A 105 -57.01 -3.30 -28.95
C GLU A 105 -56.14 -4.42 -28.35
N ASP A 106 -56.51 -5.68 -28.56
CA ASP A 106 -55.77 -6.85 -28.03
C ASP A 106 -54.37 -6.98 -28.66
N ILE A 107 -54.25 -6.78 -29.98
CA ILE A 107 -52.94 -6.80 -30.67
C ILE A 107 -52.03 -5.68 -30.15
N LEU A 108 -52.54 -4.46 -30.03
CA LEU A 108 -51.76 -3.31 -29.54
C LEU A 108 -51.33 -3.51 -28.08
N THR A 109 -52.19 -4.11 -27.25
CA THR A 109 -51.88 -4.42 -25.85
C THR A 109 -50.78 -5.48 -25.73
N LYS A 110 -50.81 -6.52 -26.58
CA LYS A 110 -49.74 -7.53 -26.67
C LYS A 110 -48.39 -6.92 -27.09
N ILE A 111 -48.42 -6.02 -28.08
CA ILE A 111 -47.24 -5.27 -28.53
C ILE A 111 -46.68 -4.40 -27.40
N LEU A 112 -47.55 -3.68 -26.69
CA LEU A 112 -47.14 -2.79 -25.59
C LEU A 112 -46.45 -3.57 -24.47
N LYS A 113 -47.02 -4.72 -24.08
CA LYS A 113 -46.41 -5.63 -23.09
C LYS A 113 -45.04 -6.15 -23.54
N TYR A 114 -44.89 -6.49 -24.81
CA TYR A 114 -43.61 -6.94 -25.36
C TYR A 114 -42.53 -5.84 -25.30
N LEU A 115 -42.91 -4.60 -25.65
CA LEU A 115 -41.99 -3.46 -25.59
C LEU A 115 -41.54 -3.14 -24.17
N GLU A 116 -42.42 -3.32 -23.17
CA GLU A 116 -42.06 -3.18 -21.75
C GLU A 116 -41.04 -4.23 -21.30
N ASP A 117 -41.24 -5.50 -21.66
CA ASP A 117 -40.30 -6.58 -21.33
C ASP A 117 -38.93 -6.37 -21.98
N LEU A 118 -38.88 -5.97 -23.26
CA LEU A 118 -37.63 -5.60 -23.94
C LEU A 118 -36.90 -4.46 -23.24
N LYS A 119 -37.64 -3.43 -22.82
CA LYS A 119 -37.08 -2.28 -22.11
C LYS A 119 -36.46 -2.74 -20.78
N GLU A 120 -37.15 -3.58 -20.01
CA GLU A 120 -36.62 -4.13 -18.75
C GLU A 120 -35.34 -4.95 -18.98
N GLN A 121 -35.33 -5.82 -19.98
CA GLN A 121 -34.17 -6.65 -20.31
C GLN A 121 -32.94 -5.81 -20.70
N GLN A 122 -33.12 -4.76 -21.49
CA GLN A 122 -32.04 -3.84 -21.86
C GLN A 122 -31.50 -3.05 -20.66
N ILE A 123 -32.39 -2.59 -19.78
CA ILE A 123 -32.01 -1.90 -18.53
C ILE A 123 -31.19 -2.85 -17.65
N VAL A 124 -31.66 -4.07 -17.41
CA VAL A 124 -30.96 -5.08 -16.60
C VAL A 124 -29.60 -5.42 -17.19
N LYS A 125 -29.50 -5.60 -18.51
CA LYS A 125 -28.23 -5.88 -19.20
C LYS A 125 -27.23 -4.73 -19.04
N THR A 126 -27.69 -3.49 -19.20
CA THR A 126 -26.85 -2.29 -19.06
C THR A 126 -26.36 -2.13 -17.62
N ILE A 127 -27.25 -2.31 -16.64
CA ILE A 127 -26.91 -2.28 -15.21
C ILE A 127 -25.87 -3.37 -14.90
N ARG A 128 -26.04 -4.59 -15.43
CA ARG A 128 -25.12 -5.71 -15.19
C ARG A 128 -23.72 -5.45 -15.75
N ILE A 129 -23.63 -4.90 -16.96
CA ILE A 129 -22.34 -4.54 -17.58
C ILE A 129 -21.66 -3.43 -16.76
N ARG A 130 -22.40 -2.37 -16.43
CA ARG A 130 -21.85 -1.24 -15.66
C ARG A 130 -21.41 -1.65 -14.26
N ASN A 131 -22.16 -2.51 -13.58
CA ASN A 131 -21.77 -3.05 -12.29
C ASN A 131 -20.51 -3.92 -12.39
N LYS A 132 -20.37 -4.71 -13.45
CA LYS A 132 -19.15 -5.50 -13.68
C LYS A 132 -17.93 -4.61 -13.90
N GLU A 133 -18.05 -3.59 -14.73
CA GLU A 133 -16.98 -2.60 -14.96
C GLU A 133 -16.61 -1.85 -13.68
N LEU A 134 -17.61 -1.41 -12.92
CA LEU A 134 -17.41 -0.73 -11.65
C LEU A 134 -16.68 -1.64 -10.66
N MET A 135 -17.11 -2.90 -10.52
CA MET A 135 -16.45 -3.88 -9.65
C MET A 135 -15.00 -4.13 -10.05
N SER A 136 -14.71 -4.28 -11.34
CA SER A 136 -13.33 -4.44 -11.82
C SER A 136 -12.47 -3.20 -11.54
N SER A 137 -13.01 -2.00 -11.74
CA SER A 137 -12.29 -0.75 -11.41
C SER A 137 -12.05 -0.58 -9.90
N LEU A 138 -12.99 -1.06 -9.07
CA LEU A 138 -12.90 -1.00 -7.62
C LEU A 138 -11.84 -1.99 -7.11
N GLU A 139 -11.76 -3.18 -7.69
CA GLU A 139 -10.73 -4.18 -7.41
C GLU A 139 -9.34 -3.69 -7.79
N GLU A 140 -9.19 -3.07 -8.97
CA GLU A 140 -7.93 -2.46 -9.41
C GLU A 140 -7.48 -1.32 -8.47
N ASN A 141 -8.39 -0.41 -8.12
CA ASN A 141 -8.11 0.67 -7.18
C ASN A 141 -7.76 0.17 -5.77
N ASN A 142 -8.43 -0.89 -5.29
CA ASN A 142 -8.09 -1.53 -4.02
C ASN A 142 -6.69 -2.13 -4.05
N ASN A 143 -6.31 -2.80 -5.14
CA ASN A 143 -4.99 -3.38 -5.30
C ASN A 143 -3.90 -2.30 -5.30
N LEU A 144 -4.10 -1.21 -6.05
CA LEU A 144 -3.21 -0.05 -6.04
C LEU A 144 -3.11 0.57 -4.65
N THR A 145 -4.24 0.76 -3.96
CA THR A 145 -4.27 1.31 -2.60
C THR A 145 -3.49 0.42 -1.62
N ASN A 146 -3.65 -0.90 -1.72
CA ASN A 146 -2.90 -1.86 -0.90
C ASN A 146 -1.39 -1.82 -1.21
N GLU A 147 -1.01 -1.65 -2.47
CA GLU A 147 0.39 -1.46 -2.85
C GLU A 147 0.96 -0.16 -2.25
N TYR A 148 0.23 0.96 -2.34
CA TYR A 148 0.63 2.23 -1.72
C TYR A 148 0.71 2.14 -0.20
N LEU A 149 -0.23 1.46 0.45
CA LEU A 149 -0.19 1.22 1.89
C LEU A 149 1.03 0.38 2.30
N THR A 150 1.39 -0.61 1.50
CA THR A 150 2.57 -1.46 1.75
C THR A 150 3.86 -0.64 1.62
N LYS A 151 4.01 0.12 0.52
CA LYS A 151 5.14 1.04 0.33
C LYS A 151 5.23 2.10 1.44
N SER A 152 4.09 2.67 1.84
CA SER A 152 4.03 3.67 2.92
C SER A 152 4.48 3.09 4.27
N LYS A 153 4.05 1.87 4.62
CA LYS A 153 4.53 1.19 5.84
C LYS A 153 6.05 1.01 5.85
N VAL A 154 6.62 0.57 4.73
CA VAL A 154 8.08 0.42 4.60
C VAL A 154 8.81 1.76 4.78
N LEU A 155 8.29 2.85 4.20
CA LEU A 155 8.87 4.18 4.37
C LEU A 155 8.77 4.70 5.81
N VAL A 156 7.63 4.50 6.47
CA VAL A 156 7.45 4.86 7.88
C VAL A 156 8.43 4.09 8.77
N ASP A 157 8.61 2.80 8.49
CA ASP A 157 9.60 1.99 9.21
C ASP A 157 11.02 2.49 8.96
N ASP A 158 11.42 2.77 7.70
CA ASP A 158 12.74 3.34 7.37
C ASP A 158 12.99 4.70 8.06
N LEU A 159 11.97 5.57 8.13
CA LEU A 159 12.05 6.83 8.87
C LEU A 159 12.25 6.62 10.37
N ARG A 160 11.48 5.72 10.98
CA ARG A 160 11.62 5.40 12.41
C ARG A 160 13.00 4.83 12.73
N ASN A 161 13.54 4.00 11.84
CA ASN A 161 14.89 3.45 11.97
C ASN A 161 15.98 4.53 11.83
N THR A 162 15.72 5.57 11.03
CA THR A 162 16.65 6.69 10.87
C THR A 162 16.81 7.46 12.18
N THR A 163 15.71 7.73 12.89
CA THR A 163 15.76 8.35 14.22
C THR A 163 16.52 7.48 15.23
N LEU A 164 16.29 6.17 15.21
CA LEU A 164 17.04 5.22 16.06
C LEU A 164 18.54 5.20 15.73
N LYS A 165 18.89 5.23 14.45
CA LYS A 165 20.28 5.31 13.99
C LYS A 165 20.95 6.57 14.51
N GLU A 166 20.29 7.72 14.44
CA GLU A 166 20.83 8.98 14.93
C GLU A 166 21.18 8.93 16.42
N ILE A 167 20.33 8.30 17.24
CA ILE A 167 20.58 8.12 18.67
C ILE A 167 21.86 7.28 18.91
N TYR A 168 22.00 6.13 18.25
CA TYR A 168 23.19 5.29 18.42
C TYR A 168 24.46 5.86 17.75
N ASP A 169 24.32 6.59 16.64
CA ASP A 169 25.44 7.30 16.00
C ASP A 169 25.95 8.44 16.90
N ASP A 170 25.07 9.14 17.63
CA ASP A 170 25.46 10.15 18.61
C ASP A 170 26.18 9.52 19.81
N GLU A 171 25.67 8.40 20.33
CA GLU A 171 26.32 7.63 21.40
C GLU A 171 27.72 7.12 20.97
N TYR A 172 27.84 6.61 19.74
CA TYR A 172 29.12 6.24 19.12
C TYR A 172 30.09 7.43 19.10
N ARG A 173 29.65 8.59 18.60
CA ARG A 173 30.49 9.80 18.50
C ARG A 173 30.95 10.26 19.88
N SER A 174 30.07 10.26 20.87
CA SER A 174 30.37 10.63 22.25
C SER A 174 31.45 9.73 22.85
N HIS A 175 31.23 8.41 22.84
CA HIS A 175 32.20 7.46 23.40
C HIS A 175 33.52 7.41 22.64
N ASN A 176 33.50 7.55 21.31
CA ASN A 176 34.71 7.59 20.52
C ASN A 176 35.53 8.87 20.79
N ARG A 177 34.87 10.01 20.99
CA ARG A 177 35.52 11.25 21.40
C ARG A 177 36.15 11.13 22.78
N ILE A 178 35.45 10.51 23.73
CA ILE A 178 35.97 10.24 25.07
C ILE A 178 37.21 9.33 24.99
N ALA A 179 37.16 8.25 24.19
CA ALA A 179 38.30 7.37 23.98
C ALA A 179 39.51 8.11 23.40
N PHE A 180 39.29 8.99 22.41
CA PHE A 180 40.34 9.81 21.82
C PHE A 180 40.97 10.78 22.83
N ILE A 181 40.17 11.40 23.70
CA ILE A 181 40.69 12.27 24.78
C ILE A 181 41.59 11.47 25.73
N TYR A 182 41.18 10.27 26.14
CA TYR A 182 42.03 9.43 26.99
C TYR A 182 43.33 9.00 26.29
N GLU A 183 43.27 8.73 24.98
CA GLU A 183 44.45 8.41 24.17
C GLU A 183 45.39 9.62 24.05
N LEU A 184 44.85 10.81 23.83
CA LEU A 184 45.62 12.06 23.81
C LEU A 184 46.30 12.33 25.17
N VAL A 185 45.57 12.19 26.28
CA VAL A 185 46.12 12.36 27.63
C VAL A 185 47.21 11.33 27.90
N PHE A 186 47.06 10.09 27.44
CA PHE A 186 48.09 9.06 27.53
C PHE A 186 49.38 9.45 26.78
N TYR A 187 49.27 9.91 25.51
CA TYR A 187 50.45 10.36 24.77
C TYR A 187 51.10 11.60 25.38
N CYS A 188 50.30 12.55 25.87
CA CYS A 188 50.81 13.69 26.63
C CYS A 188 51.58 13.25 27.87
N LEU A 189 51.08 12.26 28.62
CA LEU A 189 51.76 11.72 29.81
C LEU A 189 53.11 11.07 29.46
N ILE A 190 53.17 10.26 28.40
CA ILE A 190 54.44 9.69 27.91
C ILE A 190 55.41 10.79 27.49
N PHE A 191 54.92 11.81 26.79
CA PHE A 191 55.72 12.94 26.36
C PHE A 191 56.29 13.70 27.58
N PHE A 192 55.48 14.03 28.58
CA PHE A 192 55.97 14.65 29.82
C PHE A 192 56.97 13.78 30.58
N MET A 193 56.77 12.46 30.60
CA MET A 193 57.73 11.53 31.21
C MET A 193 59.06 11.54 30.48
N LEU A 194 59.05 11.51 29.14
CA LEU A 194 60.28 11.58 28.35
C LEU A 194 61.04 12.89 28.63
N PHE A 195 60.33 14.03 28.67
CA PHE A 195 60.90 15.33 29.00
C PHE A 195 61.46 15.38 30.43
N TYR A 196 60.78 14.76 31.39
CA TYR A 196 61.24 14.62 32.77
C TYR A 196 62.55 13.82 32.85
N PHE A 197 62.65 12.70 32.13
CA PHE A 197 63.85 11.86 32.10
C PHE A 197 65.01 12.49 31.31
N MET A 198 64.72 13.30 30.29
CA MET A 198 65.71 14.00 29.49
C MET A 198 66.34 15.21 30.22
N GLY A 199 65.92 15.50 31.45
CA GLY A 199 66.58 16.46 32.32
C GLY A 199 66.25 17.93 31.99
N ILE A 200 65.15 18.21 31.29
CA ILE A 200 64.75 19.60 30.97
C ILE A 200 64.49 20.43 32.24
N ILE A 201 64.19 19.79 33.37
CA ILE A 201 64.08 20.43 34.69
C ILE A 201 65.45 20.94 35.19
N GLU A 202 66.56 20.32 34.79
CA GLU A 202 67.93 20.72 35.15
C GLU A 202 68.38 21.99 34.40
N LEU A 203 67.61 22.45 33.39
CA LEU A 203 67.84 23.71 32.67
C LEU A 203 67.43 24.95 33.49
N PHE A 204 66.66 24.79 34.58
CA PHE A 204 66.26 25.90 35.44
C PHE A 204 67.38 26.22 36.46
N PRO A 205 68.05 27.38 36.34
CA PRO A 205 69.33 27.65 37.02
C PRO A 205 69.24 27.77 38.56
N ASN A 206 68.04 27.76 39.13
CA ASN A 206 67.82 27.96 40.58
C ASN A 206 67.66 26.67 41.39
N MET A 207 67.68 25.49 40.76
CA MET A 207 67.54 24.20 41.45
C MET A 207 68.88 23.47 41.43
N LYS A 208 69.73 23.68 42.43
CA LYS A 208 70.94 22.86 42.63
C LYS A 208 70.52 21.46 43.06
N VAL A 209 70.43 20.54 42.11
CA VAL A 209 70.08 19.14 42.38
C VAL A 209 71.31 18.44 42.98
N GLN A 210 71.25 18.08 44.26
CA GLN A 210 72.24 17.18 44.86
C GLN A 210 71.94 15.74 44.41
N HIS A 211 72.91 15.10 43.76
CA HIS A 211 72.82 13.69 43.34
C HIS A 211 73.01 12.76 44.55
N GLY A 212 71.98 12.65 45.40
CA GLY A 212 71.91 11.70 46.52
C GLY A 212 71.06 10.46 46.19
N ILE A 213 71.05 9.47 47.10
CA ILE A 213 70.21 8.26 46.97
C ILE A 213 68.72 8.62 46.88
N ASP A 214 68.29 9.66 47.61
CA ASP A 214 66.91 10.15 47.62
C ASP A 214 66.42 10.60 46.23
N PHE A 215 67.33 11.11 45.40
CA PHE A 215 67.03 11.52 44.03
C PHE A 215 66.65 10.33 43.13
N TYR A 216 67.35 9.21 43.28
CA TYR A 216 67.05 7.98 42.53
C TYR A 216 65.73 7.35 43.00
N ILE A 217 65.48 7.35 44.31
CA ILE A 217 64.22 6.84 44.88
C ILE A 217 63.01 7.65 44.37
N GLN A 218 63.12 8.98 44.32
CA GLN A 218 62.06 9.84 43.80
C GLN A 218 61.77 9.57 42.31
N ARG A 219 62.80 9.41 41.48
CA ARG A 219 62.64 9.10 40.05
C ARG A 219 61.97 7.73 39.83
N ILE A 220 62.35 6.72 40.61
CA ILE A 220 61.75 5.39 40.53
C ILE A 220 60.27 5.43 40.97
N SER A 221 59.95 6.14 42.06
CA SER A 221 58.57 6.27 42.54
C SER A 221 57.66 6.95 41.51
N ILE A 222 58.13 8.05 40.89
CA ILE A 222 57.43 8.74 39.81
C ILE A 222 57.23 7.83 38.59
N LEU A 223 58.24 7.02 38.25
CA LEU A 223 58.14 6.08 37.14
C LEU A 223 57.06 5.02 37.40
N VAL A 224 57.00 4.44 38.60
CA VAL A 224 55.99 3.43 38.97
C VAL A 224 54.58 4.04 38.98
N LEU A 225 54.42 5.25 39.54
CA LEU A 225 53.13 5.93 39.62
C LEU A 225 52.64 6.31 38.21
N SER A 226 53.54 6.82 37.37
CA SER A 226 53.24 7.15 35.98
C SER A 226 52.85 5.93 35.16
N THR A 227 53.54 4.80 35.33
CA THR A 227 53.25 3.58 34.59
C THR A 227 51.87 3.03 34.97
N THR A 228 51.53 3.06 36.27
CA THR A 228 50.19 2.67 36.75
C THR A 228 49.10 3.60 36.20
N LEU A 229 49.34 4.91 36.18
CA LEU A 229 48.41 5.88 35.62
C LEU A 229 48.24 5.71 34.10
N ALA A 230 49.33 5.47 33.38
CA ALA A 230 49.32 5.21 31.95
C ALA A 230 48.52 3.93 31.62
N ALA A 231 48.71 2.86 32.39
CA ALA A 231 47.94 1.62 32.26
C ALA A 231 46.44 1.84 32.53
N PHE A 232 46.08 2.66 33.52
CA PHE A 232 44.69 3.00 33.80
C PHE A 232 44.03 3.79 32.66
N LEU A 233 44.72 4.80 32.12
CA LEU A 233 44.24 5.60 30.98
C LEU A 233 44.02 4.73 29.74
N LEU A 234 44.95 3.82 29.48
CA LEU A 234 44.88 2.88 28.36
C LEU A 234 43.69 1.90 28.53
N LYS A 235 43.50 1.32 29.72
CA LYS A 235 42.34 0.47 30.04
C LYS A 235 41.02 1.21 29.81
N ARG A 236 40.95 2.48 30.24
CA ARG A 236 39.75 3.31 30.10
C ARG A 236 39.48 3.74 28.66
N SER A 237 40.52 4.00 27.87
CA SER A 237 40.39 4.29 26.44
C SER A 237 39.84 3.08 25.68
N PHE A 238 40.41 1.89 25.90
CA PHE A 238 39.94 0.66 25.26
C PHE A 238 38.50 0.32 25.63
N ALA A 239 38.11 0.48 26.90
CA ALA A 239 36.74 0.24 27.33
C ALA A 239 35.74 1.15 26.59
N ASN A 240 36.04 2.44 26.47
CA ASN A 240 35.17 3.38 25.74
C ASN A 240 35.13 3.09 24.23
N ARG A 241 36.26 2.71 23.62
CA ARG A 241 36.29 2.31 22.21
C ARG A 241 35.46 1.05 21.96
N LYS A 242 35.47 0.09 22.89
CA LYS A 242 34.62 -1.11 22.82
C LYS A 242 33.13 -0.77 22.88
N ILE A 243 32.72 0.09 23.82
CA ILE A 243 31.33 0.57 23.93
C ILE A 243 30.91 1.28 22.64
N ALA A 244 31.77 2.14 22.09
CA ALA A 244 31.52 2.81 20.82
C ALA A 244 31.32 1.78 19.67
N MET A 245 32.20 0.79 19.56
CA MET A 245 32.08 -0.25 18.53
C MET A 245 30.79 -1.07 18.68
N GLU A 246 30.37 -1.37 19.90
CA GLU A 246 29.12 -2.07 20.19
C GLU A 246 27.89 -1.25 19.80
N ALA A 247 27.89 0.06 20.14
CA ALA A 247 26.84 0.98 19.73
C ALA A 247 26.76 1.10 18.20
N PHE A 248 27.90 1.21 17.52
CA PHE A 248 27.96 1.28 16.06
C PHE A 248 27.47 0.01 15.37
N LYS A 249 27.84 -1.16 15.92
CA LYS A 249 27.35 -2.46 15.43
C LYS A 249 25.83 -2.55 15.59
N THR A 250 25.33 -2.17 16.77
CA THR A 250 23.90 -2.17 17.09
C THR A 250 23.13 -1.21 16.17
N ALA A 251 23.67 -0.02 15.90
CA ALA A 251 23.08 0.92 14.95
C ALA A 251 22.92 0.31 13.55
N LYS A 252 23.97 -0.37 13.06
CA LYS A 252 23.93 -1.05 11.76
C LYS A 252 22.96 -2.23 11.75
N GLU A 253 22.94 -3.02 12.82
CA GLU A 253 22.02 -4.16 12.97
C GLU A 253 20.56 -3.67 12.96
N LEU A 254 20.23 -2.62 13.71
CA LEU A 254 18.88 -2.06 13.76
C LEU A 254 18.42 -1.45 12.43
N VAL A 255 19.33 -0.85 11.66
CA VAL A 255 19.02 -0.34 10.31
C VAL A 255 18.80 -1.48 9.31
N ALA A 256 19.58 -2.55 9.42
CA ALA A 256 19.47 -3.70 8.50
C ALA A 256 18.28 -4.62 8.84
N LEU A 257 17.82 -4.61 10.09
CA LEU A 257 16.84 -5.58 10.59
C LEU A 257 15.50 -5.55 9.84
N PRO A 258 14.85 -4.39 9.60
CA PRO A 258 13.52 -4.38 8.96
C PRO A 258 13.52 -4.92 7.55
N ARG A 259 14.60 -4.66 6.79
CA ARG A 259 14.81 -5.21 5.44
C ARG A 259 15.07 -6.71 5.45
N PHE A 260 15.67 -7.23 6.51
CA PHE A 260 15.92 -8.67 6.66
C PHE A 260 14.66 -9.46 7.06
N ILE A 261 13.79 -8.85 7.87
CA ILE A 261 12.57 -9.53 8.35
C ILE A 261 11.38 -9.38 7.41
N GLU A 262 11.37 -8.38 6.52
CA GLU A 262 10.29 -8.13 5.55
C GLU A 262 9.84 -9.36 4.74
N PRO A 263 10.74 -10.20 4.18
CA PRO A 263 10.32 -11.37 3.40
C PRO A 263 9.82 -12.55 4.25
N LEU A 264 9.94 -12.49 5.59
CA LEU A 264 9.56 -13.59 6.47
C LEU A 264 8.07 -13.58 6.82
N PRO A 265 7.46 -14.74 7.13
CA PRO A 265 6.10 -14.80 7.64
C PRO A 265 5.95 -13.98 8.93
N GLN A 266 4.79 -13.33 9.10
CA GLN A 266 4.53 -12.41 10.22
C GLN A 266 4.79 -13.04 11.60
N GLU A 267 4.46 -14.32 11.78
CA GLU A 267 4.74 -15.06 13.02
C GLU A 267 6.25 -15.15 13.34
N THR A 268 7.09 -15.24 12.30
CA THR A 268 8.55 -15.29 12.44
C THR A 268 9.11 -13.89 12.68
N GLN A 269 8.53 -12.86 12.07
CA GLN A 269 8.91 -11.46 12.31
C GLN A 269 8.69 -11.08 13.78
N ASP A 270 7.56 -11.46 14.36
CA ASP A 270 7.22 -11.16 15.75
C ASP A 270 8.12 -11.91 16.73
N LYS A 271 8.47 -13.18 16.43
CA LYS A 271 9.47 -13.94 17.20
C LYS A 271 10.85 -13.27 17.18
N ILE A 272 11.31 -12.83 16.01
CA ILE A 272 12.60 -12.12 15.87
C ILE A 272 12.55 -10.80 16.64
N ARG A 273 11.48 -10.02 16.51
CA ARG A 273 11.31 -8.76 17.26
C ARG A 273 11.31 -9.00 18.77
N PHE A 274 10.68 -10.07 19.25
CA PHE A 274 10.67 -10.44 20.67
C PHE A 274 12.06 -10.83 21.18
N ASP A 275 12.79 -11.65 20.42
CA ASP A 275 14.16 -12.06 20.78
C ASP A 275 15.13 -10.87 20.78
N LEU A 276 15.02 -9.97 19.79
CA LEU A 276 15.75 -8.71 19.80
C LEU A 276 15.34 -7.81 20.95
N ALA A 277 14.06 -7.69 21.24
CA ALA A 277 13.61 -6.88 22.36
C ALA A 277 14.27 -7.39 23.65
N TYR A 278 14.32 -8.70 23.86
CA TYR A 278 15.00 -9.31 25.00
C TYR A 278 16.51 -9.07 25.02
N LYS A 279 17.16 -9.11 23.86
CA LYS A 279 18.62 -8.89 23.73
C LYS A 279 19.01 -7.43 23.95
N TYR A 280 18.29 -6.47 23.38
CA TYR A 280 18.70 -5.06 23.42
C TYR A 280 18.04 -4.25 24.54
N PHE A 281 16.86 -4.67 25.04
CA PHE A 281 16.19 -4.02 26.15
C PHE A 281 16.32 -4.85 27.44
N GLY A 282 17.04 -4.30 28.42
CA GLY A 282 16.97 -4.76 29.82
C GLY A 282 18.05 -5.73 30.33
N ASN A 283 18.90 -6.35 29.49
CA ASN A 283 19.80 -7.43 29.99
C ASN A 283 21.33 -7.28 29.73
N ASN A 284 21.79 -6.46 28.78
CA ASN A 284 23.21 -6.49 28.37
C ASN A 284 24.16 -5.52 29.10
N ILE A 285 23.67 -4.68 30.02
CA ILE A 285 24.56 -3.74 30.73
C ILE A 285 25.35 -4.44 31.85
N GLU A 286 24.86 -5.57 32.39
CA GLU A 286 25.47 -6.25 33.54
C GLU A 286 26.24 -7.54 33.20
N VAL A 287 25.81 -8.32 32.21
CA VAL A 287 26.41 -9.65 31.93
C VAL A 287 27.72 -9.57 31.12
N SER A 288 27.84 -8.62 30.18
CA SER A 288 29.06 -8.46 29.36
C SER A 288 30.23 -7.87 30.16
N LYS A 289 29.95 -6.87 31.03
CA LYS A 289 30.96 -6.26 31.90
C LYS A 289 31.54 -7.26 32.89
N HIS A 290 30.74 -8.17 33.44
CA HIS A 290 31.22 -9.15 34.41
C HIS A 290 32.09 -10.25 33.78
N ASN A 291 31.77 -10.68 32.55
CA ASN A 291 32.52 -11.74 31.86
C ASN A 291 33.85 -11.27 31.26
N ASP A 292 33.94 -10.04 30.74
CA ASP A 292 35.22 -9.53 30.22
C ASP A 292 36.19 -9.11 31.35
N GLU A 293 35.67 -8.57 32.46
CA GLU A 293 36.51 -8.19 33.61
C GLU A 293 37.05 -9.41 34.37
N SER A 294 36.24 -10.48 34.49
CA SER A 294 36.67 -11.75 35.08
C SER A 294 37.69 -12.49 34.21
N ASN A 295 37.55 -12.46 32.88
CA ASN A 295 38.54 -13.07 31.98
C ASN A 295 39.88 -12.33 31.99
N LEU A 296 39.87 -10.99 31.95
CA LEU A 296 41.10 -10.19 32.00
C LEU A 296 41.81 -10.32 33.36
N MET A 297 41.07 -10.40 34.47
CA MET A 297 41.67 -10.69 35.78
C MET A 297 42.28 -12.09 35.83
N ALA A 298 41.58 -13.11 35.34
CA ALA A 298 42.08 -14.48 35.29
C ALA A 298 43.35 -14.60 34.43
N GLU A 299 43.39 -13.92 33.28
CA GLU A 299 44.55 -13.90 32.40
C GLU A 299 45.75 -13.16 33.02
N SER A 300 45.50 -12.04 33.73
CA SER A 300 46.57 -11.32 34.46
C SER A 300 47.13 -12.12 35.64
N ILE A 301 46.28 -12.85 36.37
CA ILE A 301 46.69 -13.71 37.48
C ILE A 301 47.49 -14.90 36.94
N LYS A 302 47.06 -15.48 35.82
CA LYS A 302 47.77 -16.57 35.15
C LYS A 302 49.15 -16.13 34.66
N ALA A 303 49.25 -14.98 33.99
CA ALA A 303 50.51 -14.41 33.53
C ALA A 303 51.48 -14.11 34.70
N ASN A 304 50.98 -13.52 35.80
CA ASN A 304 51.78 -13.29 36.99
C ASN A 304 52.24 -14.59 37.67
N THR A 305 51.39 -15.63 37.66
CA THR A 305 51.73 -16.94 38.23
C THR A 305 52.76 -17.67 37.39
N GLU A 306 52.65 -17.61 36.06
CA GLU A 306 53.63 -18.16 35.12
C GLU A 306 54.98 -17.43 35.22
N PHE A 307 54.96 -16.09 35.39
CA PHE A 307 56.16 -15.31 35.62
C PHE A 307 56.85 -15.65 36.95
N LEU A 308 56.08 -15.76 38.05
CA LEU A 308 56.60 -16.20 39.35
C LEU A 308 57.16 -17.62 39.31
N LYS A 309 56.54 -18.52 38.53
CA LYS A 309 57.00 -19.88 38.34
C LYS A 309 58.32 -19.91 37.55
N ALA A 310 58.41 -19.17 36.45
CA ALA A 310 59.63 -19.03 35.67
C ALA A 310 60.78 -18.45 36.51
N MET A 311 60.52 -17.43 37.34
CA MET A 311 61.53 -16.87 38.25
C MET A 311 61.99 -17.86 39.33
N LYS A 312 61.12 -18.78 39.74
CA LYS A 312 61.45 -19.84 40.72
C LYS A 312 62.22 -21.00 40.09
N GLU A 313 62.03 -21.25 38.79
CA GLU A 313 62.77 -22.25 38.01
C GLU A 313 64.18 -21.78 37.60
N ILE A 314 64.47 -20.47 37.67
CA ILE A 314 65.79 -19.87 37.38
C ILE A 314 66.75 -19.91 38.60
N LYS A 315 66.29 -20.40 39.76
CA LYS A 315 67.09 -20.54 40.99
C LYS A 315 67.43 -22.00 41.27
#